data_AF-A0A532CPT3-F1
#
_entry.id   AF-A0A532CPT3-F1
#
_cell.length_a   1.000
_cell.length_b   1.000
_cell.length_c   1.000
_cell.angle_alpha   90.00
_cell.angle_beta   90.00
_cell.angle_gamma   90.00
#
_symmetry.space_group_name_H-M   'P 1'
#
loop_
_entity.id
_entity.type
_entity.pdbx_description
1 polymer ?
#
loop_
_entity_poly.entity_id
_entity_poly.type
_entity_poly.pdbx_seq_one_letter_code
_entity_poly.pdbx_strand_id
1 'polypeptide(L)'
;MSSRTTHWLAVFVVLIGWLFVASPATAQTASLKQSPADVVKRYLTLDHKGARLDAMSSETVASYTGWDEEPAWGRVVVTRGFAVAEQYRQWEVIDSLEVVIPVTFQVIGSVYLETAGFVQEVGTEEVRFRVKAIKNRWRIVEPILPPHVGQKRMVNFVREAWINEADQAKRDRLGVLQEALRKAK
;
A
#
# COMPACT_ATOMS: atom_id res chain seq x y z
N MET A 1 -61.29 42.12 58.29
CA MET A 1 -59.92 42.08 58.85
C MET A 1 -59.21 40.91 58.18
N SER A 2 -58.42 41.14 57.12
CA SER A 2 -56.94 41.32 57.16
C SER A 2 -56.26 40.19 57.95
N SER A 3 -55.39 39.34 57.39
CA SER A 3 -54.19 39.70 56.63
C SER A 3 -53.74 38.66 55.59
N ARG A 4 -53.09 39.18 54.54
CA ARG A 4 -52.26 38.52 53.52
C ARG A 4 -50.98 37.88 54.09
N THR A 5 -50.36 36.95 53.32
CA THR A 5 -48.98 36.95 52.74
C THR A 5 -48.45 35.49 52.63
N THR A 6 -48.40 34.85 51.45
CA THR A 6 -47.36 34.82 50.37
C THR A 6 -46.19 33.84 50.55
N HIS A 7 -45.79 33.27 49.40
CA HIS A 7 -44.54 32.56 49.03
C HIS A 7 -44.58 31.03 49.20
N TRP A 8 -44.10 30.18 48.28
CA TRP A 8 -43.52 30.30 46.93
C TRP A 8 -43.42 28.86 46.36
N LEU A 9 -43.59 28.72 45.04
CA LEU A 9 -42.95 27.77 44.10
C LEU A 9 -42.34 26.44 44.62
N ALA A 10 -42.79 25.31 44.06
CA ALA A 10 -41.89 24.35 43.38
C ALA A 10 -42.69 23.28 42.61
N VAL A 11 -42.68 23.43 41.28
CA VAL A 11 -43.05 22.42 40.29
C VAL A 11 -41.92 21.39 40.22
N PHE A 12 -42.23 20.09 40.26
CA PHE A 12 -41.27 19.05 39.86
C PHE A 12 -42.00 17.99 39.03
N VAL A 13 -42.17 18.27 37.74
CA VAL A 13 -42.57 17.31 36.72
C VAL A 13 -41.31 16.52 36.34
N VAL A 14 -41.25 15.25 36.75
CA VAL A 14 -40.19 14.31 36.35
C VAL A 14 -40.48 13.85 34.92
N LEU A 15 -39.87 14.53 33.96
CA LEU A 15 -39.85 14.14 32.55
C LEU A 15 -38.72 13.12 32.36
N ILE A 16 -39.12 11.87 32.15
CA ILE A 16 -38.26 10.74 31.81
C ILE A 16 -37.68 11.01 30.42
N GLY A 17 -36.46 11.53 30.37
CA GLY A 17 -35.67 11.65 29.15
C GLY A 17 -35.11 10.29 28.76
N TRP A 18 -35.70 9.67 27.73
CA TRP A 18 -35.07 8.59 26.99
C TRP A 18 -33.81 9.12 26.29
N LEU A 19 -32.66 8.95 26.94
CA LEU A 19 -31.36 9.10 26.30
C LEU A 19 -31.15 7.92 25.36
N PHE A 20 -31.51 8.10 24.09
CA PHE A 20 -30.93 7.33 23.00
C PHE A 20 -29.42 7.60 22.97
N VAL A 21 -28.63 6.69 23.53
CA VAL A 21 -27.18 6.66 23.32
C VAL A 21 -26.96 6.19 21.88
N ALA A 22 -26.94 7.13 20.94
CA ALA A 22 -26.44 6.88 19.62
C ALA A 22 -24.93 6.59 19.73
N SER A 23 -24.54 5.32 19.54
CA SER A 23 -23.13 4.94 19.46
C SER A 23 -22.47 5.68 18.29
N PRO A 24 -21.37 6.44 18.50
CA PRO A 24 -20.72 7.21 17.45
C PRO A 24 -19.80 6.34 16.57
N ALA A 25 -20.21 5.11 16.24
CA ALA A 25 -19.40 4.19 15.44
C ALA A 25 -19.55 4.43 13.93
N THR A 26 -20.55 5.19 13.49
CA THR A 26 -20.92 5.37 12.08
C THR A 26 -20.38 6.65 11.42
N ALA A 27 -19.70 7.53 12.15
CA ALA A 27 -19.24 8.82 11.63
C ALA A 27 -17.78 8.84 11.11
N GLN A 28 -16.96 7.84 11.42
CA GLN A 28 -15.52 7.84 11.06
C GLN A 28 -15.22 7.33 9.64
N THR A 29 -16.14 6.61 9.00
CA THR A 29 -15.92 6.06 7.64
C THR A 29 -16.20 7.08 6.53
N ALA A 30 -17.00 8.12 6.80
CA ALA A 30 -17.39 9.12 5.79
C ALA A 30 -16.26 10.10 5.40
N SER A 31 -15.15 10.15 6.13
CA SER A 31 -14.04 11.09 5.90
C SER A 31 -12.84 10.49 5.15
N LEU A 32 -12.88 9.19 4.80
CA LEU A 32 -11.82 8.54 4.05
C LEU A 32 -11.98 8.83 2.55
N LYS A 33 -11.12 9.70 2.01
CA LYS A 33 -11.24 10.26 0.65
C LYS A 33 -11.02 9.26 -0.50
N GLN A 34 -10.48 8.08 -0.23
CA GLN A 34 -10.07 7.11 -1.25
C GLN A 34 -10.48 5.70 -0.83
N SER A 35 -10.73 4.81 -1.79
CA SER A 35 -10.91 3.38 -1.52
C SER A 35 -9.59 2.76 -1.04
N PRO A 36 -9.61 1.77 -0.13
CA PRO A 36 -8.39 1.05 0.26
C PRO A 36 -7.75 0.32 -0.94
N ALA A 37 -8.53 -0.15 -1.92
CA ALA A 37 -7.98 -0.73 -3.15
C ALA A 37 -7.29 0.32 -4.04
N ASP A 38 -7.78 1.56 -4.06
CA ASP A 38 -7.10 2.64 -4.81
C ASP A 38 -5.73 2.95 -4.22
N VAL A 39 -5.59 2.87 -2.89
CA VAL A 39 -4.29 3.03 -2.21
C VAL A 39 -3.33 1.92 -2.63
N VAL A 40 -3.75 0.66 -2.60
CA VAL A 40 -2.94 -0.48 -3.06
C VAL A 40 -2.56 -0.32 -4.53
N LYS A 41 -3.53 0.00 -5.40
CA LYS A 41 -3.30 0.20 -6.84
C LYS A 41 -2.29 1.32 -7.12
N ARG A 42 -2.37 2.45 -6.42
CA ARG A 42 -1.43 3.57 -6.58
C ARG A 42 -0.04 3.21 -6.10
N TYR A 43 0.07 2.57 -4.93
CA TYR A 43 1.34 2.06 -4.41
C TYR A 43 2.02 1.13 -5.42
N LEU A 44 1.30 0.11 -5.91
CA LEU A 44 1.85 -0.86 -6.86
C LEU A 44 2.14 -0.25 -8.24
N THR A 45 1.38 0.77 -8.66
CA THR A 45 1.68 1.49 -9.90
C THR A 45 3.03 2.21 -9.80
N LEU A 46 3.33 2.81 -8.65
CA LEU A 46 4.61 3.48 -8.41
C LEU A 46 5.76 2.46 -8.30
N ASP A 47 5.54 1.36 -7.58
CA ASP A 47 6.53 0.28 -7.46
C ASP A 47 6.85 -0.35 -8.83
N HIS A 48 5.82 -0.64 -9.63
CA HIS A 48 5.99 -1.14 -11.00
C HIS A 48 6.76 -0.16 -11.90
N LYS A 49 6.66 1.15 -11.65
CA LYS A 49 7.44 2.19 -12.33
C LYS A 49 8.84 2.39 -11.74
N GLY A 50 9.21 1.62 -10.72
CA GLY A 50 10.53 1.62 -10.10
C GLY A 50 10.74 2.74 -9.11
N ALA A 51 9.68 3.29 -8.50
CA ALA A 51 9.81 4.34 -7.49
C ALA A 51 10.58 3.88 -6.23
N ARG A 52 10.64 2.57 -5.98
CA ARG A 52 11.42 1.96 -4.88
C ARG A 52 12.88 1.63 -5.29
N LEU A 53 13.26 1.85 -6.55
CA LEU A 53 14.64 1.65 -7.02
C LEU A 53 15.48 2.93 -6.96
N ASP A 54 14.85 4.09 -6.75
CA ASP A 54 15.48 5.40 -6.73
C ASP A 54 15.13 6.12 -5.42
N ALA A 55 16.17 6.56 -4.71
CA ALA A 55 16.03 7.21 -3.41
C ALA A 55 15.13 8.44 -3.49
N MET A 56 15.19 9.22 -4.58
CA MET A 56 14.40 10.45 -4.73
C MET A 56 12.89 10.19 -4.89
N SER A 57 12.51 9.02 -5.40
CA SER A 57 11.11 8.64 -5.60
C SER A 57 10.55 7.74 -4.50
N SER A 58 11.41 7.20 -3.63
CA SER A 58 11.03 6.33 -2.51
C SER A 58 10.08 7.00 -1.51
N GLU A 59 10.29 8.28 -1.21
CA GLU A 59 9.42 9.05 -0.29
C GLU A 59 7.97 9.15 -0.78
N THR A 60 7.76 9.14 -2.11
CA THR A 60 6.41 9.17 -2.69
C THR A 60 5.63 7.91 -2.32
N VAL A 61 6.33 6.77 -2.23
CA VAL A 61 5.74 5.47 -1.90
C VAL A 61 5.39 5.38 -0.42
N ALA A 62 6.22 5.97 0.46
CA ALA A 62 5.99 6.02 1.91
C ALA A 62 4.65 6.70 2.30
N SER A 63 4.08 7.52 1.42
CA SER A 63 2.75 8.12 1.62
C SER A 63 1.59 7.12 1.57
N TYR A 64 1.81 5.88 1.11
CA TYR A 64 0.81 4.82 1.01
C TYR A 64 0.98 3.73 2.08
N THR A 65 2.10 3.72 2.79
CA THR A 65 2.48 2.65 3.72
C THR A 65 2.31 3.09 5.18
N GLY A 66 2.17 2.11 6.07
CA GLY A 66 2.02 2.29 7.51
C GLY A 66 3.23 1.83 8.33
N TRP A 67 4.27 1.31 7.68
CA TRP A 67 5.56 1.00 8.28
C TRP A 67 6.53 2.18 8.14
N ASP A 68 7.46 2.28 9.08
CA ASP A 68 8.45 3.36 9.12
C ASP A 68 9.67 3.07 8.22
N GLU A 69 10.04 1.80 8.07
CA GLU A 69 11.24 1.38 7.32
C GLU A 69 10.98 0.16 6.43
N GLU A 70 11.70 0.08 5.32
CA GLU A 70 11.74 -1.10 4.46
C GLU A 70 13.06 -1.87 4.65
N PRO A 71 13.04 -3.21 4.56
CA PRO A 71 14.25 -4.02 4.54
C PRO A 71 15.17 -3.62 3.38
N ALA A 72 16.48 -3.79 3.59
CA ALA A 72 17.44 -3.73 2.48
C ALA A 72 17.23 -4.92 1.55
N TRP A 73 16.62 -4.68 0.40
CA TRP A 73 16.32 -5.74 -0.57
C TRP A 73 17.53 -6.04 -1.45
N GLY A 74 18.09 -7.25 -1.33
CA GLY A 74 19.07 -7.79 -2.29
C GLY A 74 18.43 -8.30 -3.59
N ARG A 75 17.10 -8.31 -3.68
CA ARG A 75 16.33 -8.81 -4.83
C ARG A 75 15.22 -7.86 -5.27
N VAL A 76 14.94 -7.86 -6.57
CA VAL A 76 13.80 -7.16 -7.20
C VAL A 76 13.00 -8.18 -7.99
N VAL A 77 11.70 -8.26 -7.72
CA VAL A 77 10.79 -9.10 -8.50
C VAL A 77 10.42 -8.35 -9.77
N VAL A 78 10.60 -8.99 -10.91
CA VAL A 78 10.25 -8.42 -12.21
C VAL A 78 8.90 -8.95 -12.62
N THR A 79 8.00 -8.03 -12.95
CA THR A 79 6.61 -8.33 -13.30
C THR A 79 6.26 -7.82 -14.69
N ARG A 80 5.37 -8.53 -15.36
CA ARG A 80 4.69 -8.05 -16.57
C ARG A 80 3.58 -7.06 -16.22
N GLY A 81 2.93 -7.27 -15.08
CA GLY A 81 1.84 -6.45 -14.59
C GLY A 81 1.34 -6.96 -13.23
N PHE A 82 0.25 -6.35 -12.78
CA PHE A 82 -0.48 -6.77 -11.60
C PHE A 82 -1.97 -6.45 -11.75
N ALA A 83 -2.81 -7.14 -10.99
CA ALA A 83 -4.24 -6.89 -10.86
C ALA A 83 -4.60 -6.76 -9.38
N VAL A 84 -5.31 -5.69 -9.02
CA VAL A 84 -5.83 -5.48 -7.65
C VAL A 84 -7.30 -5.89 -7.66
N ALA A 85 -7.73 -6.65 -6.66
CA ALA A 85 -9.15 -6.91 -6.47
C ALA A 85 -9.88 -5.60 -6.13
N GLU A 86 -10.67 -5.06 -7.05
CA GLU A 86 -11.38 -3.78 -6.84
C GLU A 86 -12.75 -3.96 -6.20
N GLN A 87 -13.32 -5.17 -6.27
CA GLN A 87 -14.66 -5.44 -5.76
C GLN A 87 -14.60 -5.87 -4.29
N TYR A 88 -15.38 -5.20 -3.44
CA TYR A 88 -15.49 -5.51 -2.00
C TYR A 88 -15.76 -7.00 -1.71
N ARG A 89 -16.47 -7.71 -2.59
CA ARG A 89 -16.79 -9.15 -2.43
C ARG A 89 -15.57 -10.06 -2.48
N GLN A 90 -14.46 -9.57 -3.02
CA GLN A 90 -13.20 -10.30 -3.12
C GLN A 90 -12.28 -10.00 -1.93
N TRP A 91 -12.66 -9.05 -1.06
CA TRP A 91 -11.86 -8.65 0.08
C TRP A 91 -12.25 -9.47 1.31
N GLU A 92 -11.27 -9.70 2.17
CA GLU A 92 -11.54 -10.12 3.54
C GLU A 92 -11.69 -8.84 4.39
N VAL A 93 -12.88 -8.64 4.95
CA VAL A 93 -13.19 -7.48 5.80
C VAL A 93 -12.95 -7.87 7.25
N ILE A 94 -11.95 -7.28 7.88
CA ILE A 94 -11.65 -7.48 9.30
C ILE A 94 -12.60 -6.61 10.13
N ASP A 95 -12.66 -5.32 9.82
CA ASP A 95 -13.63 -4.35 10.37
C ASP A 95 -13.86 -3.17 9.40
N SER A 96 -14.56 -2.13 9.84
CA SER A 96 -14.88 -0.95 9.01
C SER A 96 -13.67 -0.08 8.65
N LEU A 97 -12.55 -0.26 9.33
CA LEU A 97 -11.30 0.49 9.21
C LEU A 97 -10.12 -0.41 8.84
N GLU A 98 -10.37 -1.67 8.49
CA GLU A 98 -9.33 -2.65 8.20
C GLU A 98 -9.81 -3.76 7.25
N VAL A 99 -9.09 -3.93 6.14
CA VAL A 99 -9.44 -4.90 5.09
C VAL A 99 -8.19 -5.57 4.54
N VAL A 100 -8.36 -6.75 3.96
CA VAL A 100 -7.33 -7.50 3.25
C VAL A 100 -7.74 -7.62 1.78
N ILE A 101 -6.87 -7.13 0.89
CA ILE A 101 -7.12 -6.98 -0.54
C ILE A 101 -6.18 -7.92 -1.31
N PRO A 102 -6.73 -8.92 -2.03
CA PRO A 102 -5.93 -9.76 -2.91
C PRO A 102 -5.37 -8.96 -4.10
N VAL A 103 -4.11 -9.23 -4.41
CA VAL A 103 -3.38 -8.72 -5.57
C VAL A 103 -2.73 -9.89 -6.28
N THR A 104 -2.83 -9.91 -7.59
CA THR A 104 -2.23 -10.93 -8.45
C THR A 104 -1.12 -10.29 -9.29
N PHE A 105 0.12 -10.72 -9.11
CA PHE A 105 1.25 -10.32 -9.95
C PHE A 105 1.46 -11.33 -11.07
N GLN A 106 1.74 -10.84 -12.27
CA GLN A 106 2.28 -11.67 -13.36
C GLN A 106 3.80 -11.59 -13.32
N VAL A 107 4.44 -12.53 -12.62
CA VAL A 107 5.89 -12.56 -12.41
C VAL A 107 6.59 -13.15 -13.63
N ILE A 108 7.72 -12.55 -14.01
CA ILE A 108 8.61 -13.10 -15.05
C ILE A 108 9.94 -13.62 -14.49
N GLY A 109 10.32 -13.18 -13.29
CA GLY A 109 11.53 -13.63 -12.61
C GLY A 109 12.02 -12.64 -11.57
N SER A 110 13.21 -12.90 -11.02
CA SER A 110 13.83 -12.06 -10.00
C SER A 110 15.24 -11.64 -10.39
N VAL A 111 15.58 -10.38 -10.12
CA VAL A 111 16.94 -9.84 -10.26
C VAL A 111 17.60 -9.83 -8.89
N TYR A 112 18.82 -10.36 -8.80
CA TYR A 112 19.67 -10.29 -7.62
C TYR A 112 20.71 -9.20 -7.82
N LEU A 113 20.63 -8.14 -7.02
CA LEU A 113 21.38 -6.90 -7.25
C LEU A 113 22.89 -7.07 -7.04
N GLU A 114 23.28 -7.87 -6.05
CA GLU A 114 24.69 -8.12 -5.72
C GLU A 114 25.45 -8.84 -6.83
N THR A 115 24.80 -9.83 -7.46
CA THR A 115 25.40 -10.68 -8.48
C THR A 115 25.13 -10.20 -9.90
N ALA A 116 24.24 -9.21 -10.07
CA ALA A 116 23.62 -8.86 -11.33
C ALA A 116 23.01 -10.08 -12.05
N GLY A 117 22.46 -11.02 -11.28
CA GLY A 117 21.85 -12.24 -11.81
C GLY A 117 20.36 -12.07 -12.10
N PHE A 118 19.85 -12.74 -13.12
CA PHE A 118 18.41 -12.88 -13.37
C PHE A 118 18.02 -14.36 -13.33
N VAL A 119 17.06 -14.68 -12.48
CA VAL A 119 16.46 -16.01 -12.38
C VAL A 119 15.05 -15.92 -12.94
N GLN A 120 14.80 -16.63 -14.05
CA GLN A 120 13.50 -16.62 -14.70
C GLN A 120 12.54 -17.55 -13.96
N GLU A 121 11.42 -17.00 -13.51
CA GLU A 121 10.39 -17.70 -12.74
C GLU A 121 9.03 -17.18 -13.22
N VAL A 122 8.58 -17.66 -14.38
CA VAL A 122 7.31 -17.21 -14.95
C VAL A 122 6.17 -17.83 -14.16
N GLY A 123 5.32 -16.98 -13.59
CA GLY A 123 4.27 -17.44 -12.72
C GLY A 123 3.27 -16.37 -12.35
N THR A 124 2.28 -16.80 -11.60
CA THR A 124 1.32 -15.90 -10.95
C THR A 124 1.56 -15.96 -9.46
N GLU A 125 1.73 -14.79 -8.84
CA GLU A 125 1.90 -14.66 -7.40
C GLU A 125 0.68 -13.93 -6.83
N GLU A 126 -0.06 -14.57 -5.92
CA GLU A 126 -1.13 -13.93 -5.18
C GLU A 126 -0.61 -13.43 -3.84
N VAL A 127 -0.79 -12.14 -3.58
CA VAL A 127 -0.41 -11.46 -2.35
C VAL A 127 -1.63 -10.81 -1.74
N ARG A 128 -1.77 -10.92 -0.42
CA ARG A 128 -2.88 -10.32 0.34
C ARG A 128 -2.39 -9.09 1.08
N PHE A 129 -2.77 -7.90 0.60
CA PHE A 129 -2.40 -6.63 1.20
C PHE A 129 -3.41 -6.25 2.28
N ARG A 130 -2.96 -6.18 3.53
CA ARG A 130 -3.76 -5.63 4.63
C ARG A 130 -3.61 -4.12 4.65
N VAL A 131 -4.75 -3.45 4.69
CA VAL A 131 -4.87 -2.00 4.64
C VAL A 131 -5.67 -1.54 5.85
N LYS A 132 -5.13 -0.56 6.57
CA LYS A 132 -5.74 -0.01 7.78
C LYS A 132 -5.92 1.50 7.67
N ALA A 133 -7.03 2.01 8.21
CA ALA A 133 -7.22 3.45 8.33
C ALA A 133 -6.39 3.98 9.52
N ILE A 134 -5.36 4.77 9.22
CA ILE A 134 -4.47 5.40 10.20
C ILE A 134 -4.54 6.92 9.99
N LYS A 135 -4.86 7.66 11.05
CA LYS A 135 -4.96 9.15 11.01
C LYS A 135 -5.82 9.64 9.84
N ASN A 136 -6.98 9.01 9.65
CA ASN A 136 -7.96 9.31 8.58
C ASN A 136 -7.42 9.11 7.14
N ARG A 137 -6.48 8.17 6.94
CA ARG A 137 -6.01 7.74 5.62
C ARG A 137 -5.81 6.23 5.61
N TRP A 138 -6.20 5.58 4.52
CA TRP A 138 -5.84 4.18 4.29
C TRP A 138 -4.34 4.06 4.08
N ARG A 139 -3.73 3.07 4.74
CA ARG A 139 -2.31 2.74 4.64
C ARG A 139 -2.14 1.23 4.56
N ILE A 140 -1.24 0.78 3.70
CA ILE A 140 -0.82 -0.61 3.65
C ILE A 140 0.01 -0.89 4.89
N VAL A 141 -0.38 -1.88 5.69
CA VAL A 141 0.33 -2.26 6.93
C VAL A 141 1.11 -3.56 6.77
N GLU A 142 0.66 -4.44 5.88
CA GLU A 142 1.38 -5.66 5.47
C GLU A 142 0.89 -6.13 4.09
N PRO A 143 1.69 -6.92 3.36
CA PRO A 143 3.06 -7.31 3.66
C PRO A 143 4.08 -6.23 3.26
N ILE A 144 5.28 -6.33 3.84
CA ILE A 144 6.46 -5.60 3.36
C ILE A 144 7.21 -6.53 2.40
N LEU A 145 7.12 -6.27 1.10
CA LEU A 145 7.64 -7.13 0.03
C LEU A 145 8.80 -6.47 -0.71
N PRO A 146 9.67 -7.26 -1.39
CA PRO A 146 10.64 -6.68 -2.31
C PRO A 146 9.97 -5.83 -3.39
N PRO A 147 10.70 -4.91 -4.06
CA PRO A 147 10.17 -4.15 -5.17
C PRO A 147 9.65 -5.06 -6.28
N HIS A 148 8.43 -4.79 -6.76
CA HIS A 148 7.80 -5.46 -7.90
C HIS A 148 7.79 -4.54 -9.11
N VAL A 149 8.83 -4.62 -9.93
CA VAL A 149 9.14 -3.64 -10.97
C VAL A 149 8.78 -4.18 -12.35
N GLY A 150 8.27 -3.32 -13.23
CA GLY A 150 8.01 -3.67 -14.61
C GLY A 150 9.29 -3.99 -15.39
N GLN A 151 9.24 -5.02 -16.24
CA GLN A 151 10.40 -5.45 -17.06
C GLN A 151 11.09 -4.30 -17.80
N LYS A 152 10.31 -3.43 -18.48
CA LYS A 152 10.86 -2.27 -19.20
C LYS A 152 11.60 -1.31 -18.28
N ARG A 153 11.07 -1.06 -17.08
CA ARG A 153 11.74 -0.21 -16.09
C ARG A 153 13.02 -0.86 -15.59
N MET A 154 12.98 -2.16 -15.30
CA MET A 154 14.16 -2.91 -14.86
C MET A 154 15.28 -2.89 -15.90
N VAL A 155 14.96 -3.08 -17.19
CA VAL A 155 15.94 -2.97 -18.29
C VAL A 155 16.57 -1.58 -18.34
N ASN A 156 15.79 -0.52 -18.14
CA ASN A 156 16.31 0.85 -18.12
C ASN A 156 17.21 1.10 -16.91
N PHE A 157 16.82 0.63 -15.72
CA PHE A 157 17.65 0.72 -14.52
C PHE A 157 19.01 0.02 -14.71
N VAL A 158 19.02 -1.20 -15.28
CA VAL A 158 20.27 -1.92 -15.57
C VAL A 158 21.11 -1.17 -16.62
N ARG A 159 20.48 -0.57 -17.63
CA ARG A 159 21.18 0.27 -18.62
C ARG A 159 21.83 1.48 -17.98
N GLU A 160 21.12 2.19 -17.10
CA GLU A 160 21.64 3.35 -16.36
C GLU A 160 22.85 2.95 -15.50
N ALA A 161 22.75 1.83 -14.77
CA ALA A 161 23.88 1.28 -14.02
C ALA A 161 25.07 0.91 -14.91
N TRP A 162 24.82 0.31 -16.08
CA TRP A 162 25.87 -0.06 -17.04
C TRP A 162 26.62 1.15 -17.62
N ILE A 163 25.94 2.28 -17.81
CA ILE A 163 26.56 3.53 -18.29
C ILE A 163 27.48 4.13 -17.22
N ASN A 164 27.07 4.05 -15.95
CA ASN A 164 27.77 4.69 -14.84
C ASN A 164 28.84 3.81 -14.17
N GLU A 165 28.88 2.52 -14.49
CA GLU A 165 29.87 1.58 -13.95
C GLU A 165 31.23 1.73 -14.66
N ALA A 166 32.31 1.82 -13.87
CA ALA A 166 33.68 1.98 -14.35
C ALA A 166 34.43 0.64 -14.43
N ASP A 167 34.07 -0.33 -13.60
CA ASP A 167 34.67 -1.66 -13.58
C ASP A 167 34.17 -2.50 -14.77
N GLN A 168 35.07 -2.86 -15.67
CA GLN A 168 34.73 -3.60 -16.89
C GLN A 168 34.05 -4.96 -16.59
N ALA A 169 34.50 -5.69 -15.57
CA ALA A 169 33.93 -6.98 -15.23
C ALA A 169 32.49 -6.84 -14.72
N LYS A 170 32.20 -5.78 -13.96
CA LYS A 170 30.82 -5.46 -13.54
C LYS A 170 29.95 -5.00 -14.71
N ARG A 171 30.50 -4.19 -15.63
CA ARG A 171 29.79 -3.81 -16.86
C ARG A 171 29.41 -5.01 -17.70
N ASP A 172 30.29 -5.99 -17.85
CA ASP A 172 30.01 -7.21 -18.63
C ASP A 172 28.85 -8.00 -18.01
N ARG A 173 28.82 -8.14 -16.67
CA ARG A 173 27.70 -8.77 -15.95
C ARG A 173 26.38 -8.02 -16.15
N LEU A 174 26.40 -6.70 -16.05
CA LEU A 174 25.22 -5.86 -16.30
C LEU A 174 24.74 -5.99 -17.76
N GLY A 175 25.64 -6.14 -18.72
CA GLY A 175 25.31 -6.41 -20.12
C GLY A 175 24.58 -7.76 -20.29
N VAL A 176 25.09 -8.82 -19.67
CA VAL A 176 24.43 -10.14 -19.65
C VAL A 176 23.04 -10.06 -19.01
N LEU A 177 22.93 -9.37 -17.87
CA LEU A 177 21.66 -9.14 -17.18
C LEU A 177 20.65 -8.42 -18.06
N GLN A 178 21.08 -7.33 -18.72
CA GLN A 178 20.21 -6.56 -19.60
C GLN A 178 19.65 -7.41 -20.75
N GLU A 179 20.49 -8.25 -21.35
CA GLU A 179 20.07 -9.15 -22.42
C GLU A 179 19.15 -10.27 -21.93
N ALA A 180 19.42 -10.83 -20.74
CA ALA A 180 18.53 -11.81 -20.12
C ALA A 180 17.14 -11.21 -19.86
N LEU A 181 17.09 -10.00 -19.29
CA LEU A 181 15.84 -9.27 -19.05
C LEU A 181 15.07 -8.95 -20.34
N ARG A 182 15.76 -8.65 -21.44
CA ARG A 182 15.09 -8.40 -22.74
C ARG A 182 14.50 -9.65 -23.38
N LYS A 183 15.14 -10.80 -23.15
CA LYS A 183 14.72 -12.10 -23.72
C LYS A 183 13.65 -12.79 -22.88
N ALA A 184 13.53 -12.44 -21.60
CA ALA A 184 12.50 -12.94 -20.71
C ALA A 184 11.10 -12.64 -21.28
N LYS A 185 10.27 -13.67 -21.35
CA LYS A 185 8.89 -13.58 -21.83
C LYS A 185 7.94 -13.67 -20.65
#